data_AF-A0A0B7MUI5-F1
#
_entry.id   AF-A0A0B7MUI5-F1
#
_cell.length_a   1.000
_cell.length_b   1.000
_cell.length_c   1.000
_cell.angle_alpha   90.00
_cell.angle_beta   90.00
_cell.angle_gamma   90.00
#
_symmetry.space_group_name_H-M   'P 1'
#
loop_
_entity.id
_entity.type
_entity.pdbx_description
1 polymer ?
#
loop_
_entity_poly.entity_id
_entity_poly.type
_entity_poly.pdbx_seq_one_letter_code
_entity_poly.pdbx_strand_id
1 'polypeptide(L)'
;MYKHLLQETRLKTLELYKALLKSSTQYNNLGNAIRQQFKANKYTTSRKKTLALLTEAEHVLNFLERGNNGDKRIVSKVNEYVQKYTKPTQPLPDEPKKKQKRSKIVERKSYQVAITVRHALGFEFKRVRGWRQPVQTSMMIKNRVKATQKKIDKYNDLKLQLEMVRGERLFLQNLKCLPKDRLYNYEDNIKWAMEAYSIIKDTQKQHTKTNLEDDL
;
A
#
# COMPACT_ATOMS: atom_id res chain seq x y z
N MET A 1 -11.39 24.29 2.16
CA MET A 1 -12.58 24.08 1.30
C MET A 1 -12.27 23.33 0.00
N TYR A 2 -11.34 23.78 -0.85
CA TYR A 2 -11.05 23.16 -2.15
C TYR A 2 -10.59 21.69 -2.12
N LYS A 3 -9.78 21.30 -1.11
CA LYS A 3 -9.29 19.92 -0.94
C LYS A 3 -10.41 18.90 -0.70
N HIS A 4 -11.46 19.29 0.03
CA HIS A 4 -12.60 18.43 0.34
C HIS A 4 -13.41 18.11 -0.92
N LEU A 5 -13.75 19.14 -1.71
CA LEU A 5 -14.48 18.99 -2.96
C LEU A 5 -13.73 18.13 -3.99
N LEU A 6 -12.40 18.26 -4.05
CA LEU A 6 -11.57 17.45 -4.95
C LEU A 6 -11.52 15.98 -4.51
N GLN A 7 -11.60 15.72 -3.20
CA GLN A 7 -11.69 14.37 -2.66
C GLN A 7 -13.08 13.76 -2.92
N GLU A 8 -14.16 14.50 -2.73
CA GLU A 8 -15.53 14.06 -3.02
C GLU A 8 -15.72 13.71 -4.51
N THR A 9 -15.27 14.60 -5.40
CA THR A 9 -15.34 14.36 -6.85
C THR A 9 -14.54 13.11 -7.24
N ARG A 10 -13.36 12.90 -6.66
CA ARG A 10 -12.58 11.69 -6.87
C ARG A 10 -13.30 10.43 -6.37
N LEU A 11 -13.93 10.48 -5.20
CA LEU A 11 -14.71 9.34 -4.69
C LEU A 11 -15.88 9.01 -5.63
N LYS A 12 -16.67 10.00 -6.02
CA LYS A 12 -17.76 9.81 -7.00
C LYS A 12 -17.26 9.24 -8.32
N THR A 13 -16.14 9.73 -8.85
CA THR A 13 -15.56 9.18 -10.10
C THR A 13 -15.20 7.71 -9.97
N LEU A 14 -14.69 7.28 -8.80
CA LEU A 14 -14.29 5.90 -8.56
C LEU A 14 -15.49 4.98 -8.35
N GLU A 15 -16.52 5.46 -7.64
CA GLU A 15 -17.78 4.72 -7.46
C GLU A 15 -18.45 4.47 -8.80
N LEU A 16 -18.59 5.52 -9.61
CA LEU A 16 -19.20 5.45 -10.93
C LEU A 16 -18.39 4.55 -11.87
N TYR A 17 -17.06 4.65 -11.85
CA TYR A 17 -16.18 3.75 -12.60
C TYR A 17 -16.39 2.28 -12.23
N LYS A 18 -16.48 1.97 -10.93
CA LYS A 18 -16.72 0.59 -10.46
C LYS A 18 -18.11 0.10 -10.88
N ALA A 19 -19.14 0.94 -10.75
CA ALA A 19 -20.51 0.60 -11.15
C ALA A 19 -20.59 0.29 -12.66
N LEU A 20 -20.01 1.15 -13.51
CA LEU A 20 -19.96 0.93 -14.96
C LEU A 20 -19.23 -0.37 -15.32
N LEU A 21 -18.10 -0.66 -14.68
CA LEU A 21 -17.39 -1.92 -14.92
C LEU A 21 -18.22 -3.13 -14.50
N LYS A 22 -18.90 -3.07 -13.37
CA LYS A 22 -19.77 -4.15 -12.88
C LYS A 22 -20.93 -4.40 -13.86
N SER A 23 -21.59 -3.34 -14.33
CA SER A 23 -22.68 -3.42 -15.30
C SER A 23 -22.21 -3.84 -16.70
N SER A 24 -20.94 -3.60 -17.03
CA SER A 24 -20.37 -3.96 -18.33
C SER A 24 -20.02 -5.45 -18.50
N THR A 25 -20.08 -6.25 -17.43
CA THR A 25 -19.68 -7.67 -17.46
C THR A 25 -20.51 -8.52 -18.43
N GLN A 26 -21.76 -8.10 -18.71
CA GLN A 26 -22.65 -8.76 -19.65
C GLN A 26 -22.32 -8.45 -21.12
N TYR A 27 -21.42 -7.49 -21.38
CA TYR A 27 -21.07 -7.03 -22.73
C TYR A 27 -19.59 -7.31 -23.00
N ASN A 28 -19.32 -8.09 -24.05
CA ASN A 28 -17.95 -8.38 -24.47
C ASN A 28 -17.24 -7.07 -24.87
N ASN A 29 -15.99 -6.89 -24.47
CA ASN A 29 -15.12 -5.74 -24.81
C ASN A 29 -15.56 -4.34 -24.34
N LEU A 30 -16.77 -4.17 -23.80
CA LEU A 30 -17.26 -2.87 -23.29
C LEU A 30 -16.41 -2.36 -22.12
N GLY A 31 -15.99 -3.26 -21.22
CA GLY A 31 -15.12 -2.91 -20.10
C GLY A 31 -13.79 -2.28 -20.53
N ASN A 32 -13.24 -2.68 -21.68
CA ASN A 32 -12.01 -2.09 -22.22
C ASN A 32 -12.24 -0.68 -22.75
N ALA A 33 -13.36 -0.44 -23.43
CA ALA A 33 -13.76 0.89 -23.90
C ALA A 33 -13.97 1.86 -22.72
N ILE A 34 -14.62 1.41 -21.65
CA ILE A 34 -14.78 2.19 -20.41
C ILE A 34 -13.41 2.55 -19.83
N ARG A 35 -12.49 1.59 -19.70
CA ARG A 35 -11.12 1.86 -19.20
C ARG A 35 -10.39 2.89 -20.05
N GLN A 36 -10.51 2.81 -21.38
CA GLN A 36 -9.87 3.76 -22.29
C GLN A 36 -10.44 5.17 -22.13
N GLN A 37 -11.77 5.32 -22.02
CA GLN A 37 -12.42 6.62 -21.81
C GLN A 37 -12.00 7.29 -20.50
N PHE A 38 -11.99 6.56 -19.39
CA PHE A 38 -11.51 7.10 -18.11
C PHE A 38 -10.01 7.43 -18.14
N LYS A 39 -9.20 6.64 -18.87
CA LYS A 39 -7.77 6.93 -19.04
C LYS A 39 -7.53 8.18 -19.88
N ALA A 40 -8.28 8.38 -20.96
CA ALA A 40 -8.19 9.55 -21.82
C ALA A 40 -8.50 10.85 -21.05
N ASN A 41 -9.49 10.80 -20.14
CA ASN A 41 -9.93 11.97 -19.39
C ASN A 41 -9.23 12.14 -18.02
N LYS A 42 -8.21 11.33 -17.69
CA LYS A 42 -7.53 11.32 -16.39
C LYS A 42 -6.95 12.67 -15.97
N TYR A 43 -6.44 13.45 -16.93
CA TYR A 43 -5.75 14.72 -16.67
C TYR A 43 -6.66 15.94 -16.86
N THR A 44 -7.98 15.75 -16.87
CA THR A 44 -8.92 16.86 -17.02
C THR A 44 -8.94 17.71 -15.75
N THR A 45 -8.53 18.98 -15.87
CA THR A 45 -8.43 19.94 -14.75
C THR A 45 -9.63 20.89 -14.66
N SER A 46 -10.44 21.01 -15.72
CA SER A 46 -11.60 21.91 -15.76
C SER A 46 -12.82 21.31 -15.04
N ARG A 47 -13.30 21.99 -14.00
CA ARG A 47 -14.46 21.55 -13.19
C ARG A 47 -15.74 21.37 -14.02
N LYS A 48 -16.02 22.29 -14.93
CA LYS A 48 -17.22 22.19 -15.80
C LYS A 48 -17.15 20.95 -16.68
N LYS A 49 -15.97 20.67 -17.24
CA LYS A 49 -15.74 19.50 -18.09
C LYS A 49 -15.82 18.19 -17.30
N THR A 50 -15.24 18.14 -16.08
CA THR A 50 -15.34 16.95 -15.24
C THR A 50 -16.78 16.66 -14.81
N LEU A 51 -17.57 17.69 -14.50
CA LEU A 51 -18.99 17.50 -14.16
C LEU A 51 -19.80 16.98 -15.36
N ALA A 52 -19.59 17.54 -16.55
CA ALA A 52 -20.25 17.06 -17.77
C ALA A 52 -19.93 15.59 -18.07
N LEU A 53 -18.65 15.19 -17.92
CA LEU A 53 -18.23 13.80 -18.09
C LEU A 53 -18.84 12.87 -17.04
N LEU A 54 -19.00 13.34 -15.80
CA LEU A 54 -19.65 12.56 -14.75
C LEU A 54 -21.14 12.37 -15.03
N THR A 55 -21.85 13.43 -15.41
CA THR A 55 -23.27 13.33 -15.78
C THR A 55 -23.48 12.44 -16.99
N GLU A 56 -22.61 12.52 -18.00
CA GLU A 56 -22.65 11.63 -19.16
C GLU A 56 -22.44 10.17 -18.73
N ALA A 57 -21.49 9.92 -17.83
CA ALA A 57 -21.23 8.58 -17.32
C ALA A 57 -22.38 8.04 -16.46
N GLU A 58 -23.09 8.88 -15.69
CA GLU A 58 -24.32 8.50 -14.97
C GLU A 58 -25.45 8.11 -15.94
N HIS A 59 -25.63 8.88 -17.02
CA HIS A 59 -26.59 8.53 -18.07
C HIS A 59 -26.26 7.19 -18.73
N VAL A 60 -24.99 6.93 -19.02
CA VAL A 60 -24.53 5.65 -19.56
C VAL A 60 -24.77 4.50 -18.58
N LEU A 61 -24.53 4.70 -17.28
CA LEU A 61 -24.80 3.68 -16.27
C LEU A 61 -26.28 3.32 -16.23
N ASN A 62 -27.16 4.31 -16.15
CA ASN A 62 -28.61 4.11 -16.17
C ASN A 62 -29.08 3.41 -17.46
N PHE A 63 -28.46 3.74 -18.60
CA PHE A 63 -28.73 3.10 -19.88
C PHE A 63 -28.32 1.62 -19.86
N LEU A 64 -27.14 1.28 -19.33
CA LEU A 64 -26.68 -0.10 -19.21
C LEU A 64 -27.50 -0.92 -18.22
N GLU A 65 -27.92 -0.33 -17.10
CA GLU A 65 -28.76 -1.00 -16.11
C GLU A 65 -30.13 -1.38 -16.70
N ARG A 66 -30.73 -0.52 -17.53
CA ARG A 66 -31.96 -0.86 -18.27
C ARG A 66 -31.76 -2.04 -19.22
N GLY A 67 -30.62 -2.08 -19.92
CA GLY A 67 -30.23 -3.23 -20.74
C GLY A 67 -30.11 -4.52 -19.93
N ASN A 68 -29.48 -4.44 -18.76
CA ASN A 68 -29.30 -5.58 -17.86
C ASN A 68 -30.63 -6.06 -17.23
N ASN A 69 -31.63 -5.17 -17.13
CA ASN A 69 -32.99 -5.48 -16.65
C ASN A 69 -33.90 -6.11 -17.73
N GLY A 70 -33.38 -6.40 -18.93
CA GLY A 70 -34.08 -7.18 -19.96
C GLY A 70 -34.43 -6.43 -21.24
N ASP A 71 -34.05 -5.15 -21.37
CA ASP A 71 -34.28 -4.37 -22.60
C ASP A 71 -33.36 -4.79 -23.74
N LYS A 72 -33.81 -5.78 -24.53
CA LYS A 72 -33.06 -6.33 -25.68
C LYS A 72 -32.62 -5.27 -26.70
N ARG A 73 -33.41 -4.21 -26.90
CA ARG A 73 -33.09 -3.10 -27.82
C ARG A 73 -31.82 -2.34 -27.40
N ILE A 74 -31.63 -2.17 -26.10
CA ILE A 74 -30.47 -1.50 -25.54
C ILE A 74 -29.24 -2.39 -25.71
N VAL A 75 -29.38 -3.68 -25.41
CA VAL A 75 -28.31 -4.67 -25.58
C VAL A 75 -27.79 -4.70 -27.01
N SER A 76 -28.69 -4.72 -28.01
CA SER A 76 -28.33 -4.67 -29.42
C SER A 76 -27.57 -3.38 -29.78
N LYS A 77 -28.04 -2.21 -29.34
CA LYS A 77 -27.37 -0.92 -29.59
C LYS A 77 -25.98 -0.86 -28.96
N VAL A 78 -25.83 -1.37 -27.73
CA VAL A 78 -24.53 -1.42 -27.04
C VAL A 78 -23.57 -2.34 -27.77
N ASN A 79 -24.04 -3.53 -28.18
CA ASN A 79 -23.22 -4.47 -28.94
C ASN A 79 -22.82 -3.93 -30.32
N GLU A 80 -23.72 -3.25 -31.03
CA GLU A 80 -23.41 -2.57 -32.29
C GLU A 80 -22.36 -1.47 -32.11
N TYR A 81 -22.51 -0.65 -31.07
CA TYR A 81 -21.53 0.38 -30.71
C TYR A 81 -20.16 -0.25 -30.39
N VAL A 82 -20.13 -1.30 -29.57
CA VAL A 82 -18.91 -2.03 -29.26
C VAL A 82 -18.28 -2.58 -30.54
N GLN A 83 -19.02 -3.24 -31.43
CA GLN A 83 -18.48 -3.77 -32.68
C GLN A 83 -17.91 -2.68 -33.59
N LYS A 84 -18.54 -1.50 -33.64
CA LYS A 84 -18.07 -0.38 -34.46
C LYS A 84 -16.76 0.23 -33.96
N TYR A 85 -16.58 0.33 -32.64
CA TYR A 85 -15.46 1.07 -32.03
C TYR A 85 -14.40 0.19 -31.38
N THR A 86 -14.70 -1.05 -31.06
CA THR A 86 -13.69 -2.06 -30.73
C THR A 86 -13.20 -2.66 -32.02
N LYS A 87 -12.12 -2.09 -32.56
CA LYS A 87 -11.29 -2.86 -33.51
C LYS A 87 -10.98 -4.19 -32.82
N PRO A 88 -11.19 -5.35 -33.45
CA PRO A 88 -10.66 -6.59 -32.90
C PRO A 88 -9.19 -6.31 -32.65
N THR A 89 -8.75 -6.47 -31.41
CA THR A 89 -7.34 -6.41 -31.07
C THR A 89 -6.71 -7.46 -31.96
N GLN A 90 -6.14 -7.06 -33.10
CA GLN A 90 -5.25 -7.95 -33.83
C GLN A 90 -4.26 -8.42 -32.78
N PRO A 91 -4.03 -9.74 -32.64
CA PRO A 91 -2.94 -10.20 -31.81
C PRO A 91 -1.74 -9.35 -32.22
N LEU A 92 -1.16 -8.63 -31.26
CA LEU A 92 0.00 -7.80 -31.54
C LEU A 92 0.95 -8.67 -32.36
N PRO A 93 1.40 -8.24 -33.55
CA PRO A 93 2.48 -8.95 -34.24
C PRO A 93 3.54 -9.16 -33.17
N ASP A 94 3.97 -10.41 -32.96
CA ASP A 94 4.96 -10.75 -31.94
C ASP A 94 6.03 -9.66 -31.96
N GLU A 95 6.03 -8.77 -30.95
CA GLU A 95 7.04 -7.73 -30.90
C GLU A 95 8.36 -8.49 -31.01
N PRO A 96 9.26 -8.15 -31.96
CA PRO A 96 10.48 -8.90 -32.14
C PRO A 96 11.15 -8.95 -30.78
N LYS A 97 11.16 -10.16 -30.17
CA LYS A 97 11.55 -10.39 -28.77
C LYS A 97 12.75 -9.51 -28.51
N LYS A 98 12.57 -8.41 -27.77
CA LYS A 98 13.63 -7.41 -27.57
C LYS A 98 14.82 -8.22 -27.10
N LYS A 99 15.84 -8.37 -27.96
CA LYS A 99 17.01 -9.20 -27.68
C LYS A 99 17.48 -8.74 -26.32
N GLN A 100 17.28 -9.58 -25.29
CA GLN A 100 17.66 -9.24 -23.94
C GLN A 100 19.13 -8.92 -24.03
N LYS A 101 19.50 -7.65 -23.86
CA LYS A 101 20.89 -7.22 -23.96
C LYS A 101 21.62 -8.08 -22.96
N ARG A 102 22.47 -9.01 -23.43
CA ARG A 102 23.37 -9.77 -22.56
C ARG A 102 24.12 -8.72 -21.76
N SER A 103 23.88 -8.67 -20.45
CA SER A 103 24.60 -7.75 -19.59
C SER A 103 26.08 -8.05 -19.79
N LYS A 104 26.87 -7.02 -20.12
CA LYS A 104 28.32 -7.17 -20.14
C LYS A 104 28.71 -7.69 -18.76
N ILE A 105 29.31 -8.88 -18.70
CA ILE A 105 29.84 -9.42 -17.45
C ILE A 105 30.99 -8.48 -17.08
N VAL A 106 30.78 -7.63 -16.08
CA VAL A 106 31.84 -6.79 -15.54
C VAL A 106 32.67 -7.69 -14.64
N GLU A 107 33.85 -8.06 -15.11
CA GLU A 107 34.82 -8.80 -14.31
C GLU A 107 35.16 -8.00 -13.04
N ARG A 108 35.19 -8.70 -11.91
CA ARG A 108 35.52 -8.10 -10.62
C ARG A 108 37.02 -7.78 -10.62
N LYS A 109 37.37 -6.59 -10.16
CA LYS A 109 38.78 -6.22 -9.94
C LYS A 109 39.35 -7.05 -8.78
N SER A 110 40.66 -7.33 -8.77
CA SER A 110 41.32 -8.18 -7.76
C SER A 110 41.05 -7.78 -6.30
N TYR A 111 40.92 -6.48 -6.02
CA TYR A 111 40.64 -5.96 -4.68
C TYR A 111 39.15 -6.01 -4.28
N GLN A 112 38.25 -6.39 -5.20
CA GLN A 112 36.80 -6.48 -4.97
C GLN A 112 36.43 -7.83 -4.37
N VAL A 113 36.90 -8.05 -3.15
CA VAL A 113 36.64 -9.26 -2.36
C VAL A 113 35.33 -9.12 -1.60
N ALA A 114 34.51 -10.17 -1.60
CA ALA A 114 33.31 -10.24 -0.77
C ALA A 114 33.72 -10.51 0.69
N ILE A 115 33.33 -9.62 1.58
CA ILE A 115 33.57 -9.68 3.02
C ILE A 115 32.23 -9.88 3.70
N THR A 116 32.14 -10.86 4.59
CA THR A 116 30.98 -11.01 5.46
C THR A 116 31.12 -10.02 6.61
N VAL A 117 30.15 -9.12 6.75
CA VAL A 117 30.11 -8.14 7.84
C VAL A 117 29.00 -8.51 8.80
N ARG A 118 29.34 -8.65 10.08
CA ARG A 118 28.38 -8.80 11.18
C ARG A 118 27.90 -7.41 11.61
N HIS A 119 26.59 -7.20 11.57
CA HIS A 119 25.96 -6.01 12.14
C HIS A 119 25.89 -6.12 13.67
N ALA A 120 25.81 -4.99 14.39
CA ALA A 120 25.62 -4.95 15.85
C ALA A 120 24.32 -5.65 16.33
N LEU A 121 23.43 -6.00 15.42
CA LEU A 121 22.17 -6.71 15.68
C LEU A 121 22.29 -8.22 15.39
N GLY A 122 23.48 -8.72 15.08
CA GLY A 122 23.73 -10.13 14.76
C GLY A 122 23.52 -10.52 13.29
N PHE A 123 22.92 -9.68 12.46
CA PHE A 123 22.72 -9.99 11.03
C PHE A 123 24.04 -9.98 10.26
N GLU A 124 24.28 -11.05 9.51
CA GLU A 124 25.38 -11.14 8.56
C GLU A 124 24.94 -10.71 7.17
N PHE A 125 25.75 -9.89 6.50
CA PHE A 125 25.55 -9.60 5.08
C PHE A 125 26.88 -9.54 4.34
N LYS A 126 26.87 -9.98 3.08
CA LYS A 126 28.05 -9.92 2.21
C LYS A 126 28.17 -8.53 1.60
N ARG A 127 29.30 -7.87 1.83
CA ARG A 127 29.67 -6.59 1.22
C ARG A 127 30.94 -6.78 0.40
N VAL A 128 30.98 -6.25 -0.83
CA VAL A 128 32.21 -6.27 -1.64
C VAL A 128 33.04 -5.02 -1.37
N ARG A 129 34.34 -5.18 -1.08
CA ARG A 129 35.26 -4.04 -0.87
C ARG A 129 35.39 -3.23 -2.16
N GLY A 130 35.31 -1.91 -2.05
CA GLY A 130 35.43 -1.00 -3.20
C GLY A 130 34.19 -0.92 -4.11
N TRP A 131 33.10 -1.64 -3.82
CA TRP A 131 31.80 -1.41 -4.47
C TRP A 131 31.01 -0.34 -3.71
N ARG A 132 30.48 0.63 -4.45
CA ARG A 132 29.48 1.56 -3.91
C ARG A 132 28.16 0.81 -3.79
N GLN A 133 27.61 0.77 -2.57
CA GLN A 133 26.29 0.17 -2.35
C GLN A 133 25.25 0.84 -3.26
N PRO A 134 24.38 0.08 -3.95
CA PRO A 134 23.31 0.67 -4.74
C PRO A 134 22.46 1.60 -3.88
N VAL A 135 22.05 2.73 -4.46
CA VAL A 135 21.25 3.74 -3.74
C VAL A 135 19.94 3.12 -3.22
N GLN A 136 19.30 2.25 -4.01
CA GLN A 136 18.09 1.54 -3.62
C GLN A 136 18.28 0.71 -2.35
N THR A 137 19.33 -0.12 -2.30
CA THR A 137 19.65 -0.94 -1.11
C THR A 137 19.95 -0.06 0.10
N SER A 138 20.67 1.04 -0.11
CA SER A 138 20.97 2.02 0.97
C SER A 138 19.70 2.66 1.52
N MET A 139 18.76 3.03 0.64
CA MET A 139 17.45 3.55 1.06
C MET A 139 16.62 2.49 1.78
N MET A 140 16.63 1.23 1.34
CA MET A 140 15.93 0.13 2.02
C MET A 140 16.42 -0.04 3.46
N ILE A 141 17.74 -0.09 3.66
CA ILE A 141 18.33 -0.20 5.00
C ILE A 141 17.95 1.02 5.84
N LYS A 142 18.10 2.24 5.29
CA LYS A 142 17.73 3.48 5.99
C LYS A 142 16.26 3.49 6.42
N ASN A 143 15.36 3.08 5.54
CA ASN A 143 13.92 3.01 5.82
C ASN A 143 13.61 1.97 6.90
N ARG A 144 14.29 0.82 6.87
CA ARG A 144 14.14 -0.22 7.89
C ARG A 144 14.63 0.28 9.25
N VAL A 145 15.81 0.91 9.31
CA VAL A 145 16.35 1.51 10.54
C VAL A 145 15.40 2.57 11.09
N LYS A 146 14.88 3.48 10.26
CA LYS A 146 13.88 4.48 10.67
C LYS A 146 12.60 3.86 11.21
N ALA A 147 12.10 2.80 10.57
CA ALA A 147 10.90 2.10 11.02
C ALA A 147 11.12 1.42 12.38
N THR A 148 12.28 0.79 12.58
CA THR A 148 12.67 0.21 13.87
C THR A 148 12.79 1.28 14.95
N GLN A 149 13.47 2.39 14.67
CA GLN A 149 13.62 3.51 15.62
C GLN A 149 12.26 4.06 16.04
N LYS A 150 11.36 4.31 15.08
CA LYS A 150 10.00 4.79 15.35
C LYS A 150 9.22 3.84 16.28
N LYS A 151 9.44 2.52 16.17
CA LYS A 151 8.83 1.54 17.08
C LYS A 151 9.42 1.63 18.49
N ILE A 152 10.73 1.78 18.61
CA ILE A 152 11.42 1.98 19.90
C ILE A 152 10.92 3.25 20.58
N ASP A 153 10.86 4.37 19.85
CA ASP A 153 10.39 5.65 20.36
C ASP A 153 8.94 5.52 20.89
N LYS A 154 8.06 4.91 20.09
CA LYS A 154 6.66 4.63 20.48
C LYS A 154 6.55 3.79 21.75
N TYR A 155 7.41 2.77 21.89
CA TYR A 155 7.44 1.93 23.08
C TYR A 155 7.86 2.73 24.32
N ASN A 156 8.88 3.59 24.18
CA ASN A 156 9.34 4.45 25.27
C ASN A 156 8.27 5.47 25.68
N ASP A 157 7.56 6.05 24.70
CA ASP A 157 6.43 6.96 24.98
C ASP A 157 5.34 6.27 25.80
N LEU A 158 4.94 5.05 25.42
CA LEU A 158 3.95 4.26 26.14
C LEU A 158 4.42 3.88 27.55
N LYS A 159 5.71 3.53 27.69
CA LYS A 159 6.32 3.25 28.99
C LYS A 159 6.24 4.48 29.91
N LEU A 160 6.58 5.65 29.40
CA LEU A 160 6.51 6.91 30.15
C LEU A 160 5.06 7.23 30.57
N GLN A 161 4.10 7.04 29.67
CA GLN A 161 2.67 7.18 29.99
C GLN A 161 2.23 6.24 31.11
N LEU A 162 2.69 4.99 31.09
CA LEU A 162 2.38 4.01 32.12
C LEU A 162 2.94 4.43 33.49
N GLU A 163 4.17 4.96 33.52
CA GLU A 163 4.79 5.50 34.74
C GLU A 163 4.00 6.70 35.30
N MET A 164 3.55 7.61 34.43
CA MET A 164 2.71 8.74 34.85
C MET A 164 1.38 8.27 35.48
N VAL A 165 0.67 7.36 34.81
CA VAL A 165 -0.61 6.82 35.32
C VAL A 165 -0.43 6.14 36.68
N ARG A 166 0.66 5.40 36.86
CA ARG A 166 0.99 4.79 38.17
C ARG A 166 1.26 5.85 39.24
N GLY A 167 1.99 6.91 38.90
CA GLY A 167 2.27 8.04 39.79
C GLY A 167 1.00 8.76 40.23
N GLU A 168 0.11 9.08 39.29
CA GLU A 168 -1.19 9.71 39.57
C GLU A 168 -2.06 8.81 40.46
N ARG A 169 -2.08 7.51 40.19
CA ARG A 169 -2.83 6.55 41.01
C ARG A 169 -2.34 6.50 42.45
N LEU A 170 -1.02 6.45 42.66
CA LEU A 170 -0.42 6.51 44.00
C LEU A 170 -0.74 7.83 44.71
N PHE A 171 -0.66 8.95 43.98
CA PHE A 171 -1.01 10.27 44.52
C PHE A 171 -2.47 10.34 44.98
N LEU A 172 -3.41 9.90 44.15
CA LEU A 172 -4.85 9.88 44.48
C LEU A 172 -5.18 8.90 45.61
N GLN A 173 -4.46 7.77 45.67
CA GLN A 173 -4.58 6.81 46.77
C GLN A 173 -4.17 7.44 48.10
N ASN A 174 -3.07 8.19 48.13
CA ASN A 174 -2.60 8.90 49.33
C ASN A 174 -3.61 9.97 49.80
N LEU A 175 -4.29 10.64 48.86
CA LEU A 175 -5.34 11.62 49.15
C LEU A 175 -6.71 11.00 49.49
N LYS A 176 -6.85 9.67 49.45
CA LYS A 176 -8.11 8.93 49.66
C LYS A 176 -9.26 9.36 48.73
N CYS A 177 -8.94 9.93 47.56
CA CYS A 177 -9.93 10.41 46.58
C CYS A 177 -9.89 9.61 45.27
N LEU A 178 -9.38 8.37 45.31
CA LEU A 178 -9.25 7.52 44.14
C LEU A 178 -10.62 7.22 43.50
N PRO A 179 -10.85 7.63 42.23
CA PRO A 179 -12.10 7.34 41.53
C PRO A 179 -12.22 5.84 41.28
N LYS A 180 -13.36 5.23 41.64
CA LYS A 180 -13.59 3.77 41.49
C LYS A 180 -13.55 3.29 40.02
N ASP A 181 -13.97 4.12 39.06
CA ASP A 181 -14.26 3.63 37.70
C ASP A 181 -13.45 4.26 36.56
N ARG A 182 -12.70 5.35 36.77
CA ARG A 182 -12.13 6.11 35.63
C ARG A 182 -10.73 5.70 35.19
N LEU A 183 -9.98 4.96 36.00
CA LEU A 183 -8.61 4.52 35.68
C LEU A 183 -8.52 3.01 35.41
N TYR A 184 -9.59 2.26 35.70
CA TYR A 184 -9.67 0.84 35.42
C TYR A 184 -9.58 0.63 33.89
N ASN A 185 -8.72 -0.28 33.44
CA ASN A 185 -8.37 -0.58 32.04
C ASN A 185 -7.31 0.30 31.36
N TYR A 186 -6.96 1.50 31.85
CA TYR A 186 -5.96 2.32 31.16
C TYR A 186 -4.56 1.70 31.24
N GLU A 187 -4.17 1.20 32.41
CA GLU A 187 -2.91 0.50 32.59
C GLU A 187 -2.83 -0.74 31.69
N ASP A 188 -3.91 -1.51 31.60
CA ASP A 188 -3.94 -2.76 30.85
C ASP A 188 -3.94 -2.51 29.34
N ASN A 189 -4.63 -1.45 28.87
CA ASN A 189 -4.55 -0.99 27.49
C ASN A 189 -3.12 -0.56 27.10
N ILE A 190 -2.42 0.15 28.00
CA ILE A 190 -1.03 0.56 27.74
C ILE A 190 -0.10 -0.67 27.77
N LYS A 191 -0.30 -1.63 28.69
CA LYS A 191 0.46 -2.89 28.72
C LYS A 191 0.27 -3.69 27.43
N TRP A 192 -0.97 -3.89 26.97
CA TRP A 192 -1.27 -4.54 25.69
C TRP A 192 -0.61 -3.82 24.51
N ALA A 193 -0.65 -2.49 24.49
CA ALA A 193 0.03 -1.71 23.46
C ALA A 193 1.57 -1.91 23.53
N MET A 194 2.16 -1.93 24.72
CA MET A 194 3.60 -2.18 24.91
C MET A 194 4.00 -3.59 24.45
N GLU A 195 3.20 -4.62 24.72
CA GLU A 195 3.41 -5.99 24.25
C GLU A 195 3.40 -6.07 22.72
N ALA A 196 2.49 -5.36 22.06
CA ALA A 196 2.47 -5.29 20.59
C ALA A 196 3.76 -4.68 19.99
N TYR A 197 4.46 -3.83 20.74
CA TYR A 197 5.73 -3.23 20.32
C TYR A 197 6.98 -3.95 20.84
N SER A 198 6.85 -4.94 21.74
CA SER A 198 8.00 -5.61 22.40
C SER A 198 8.77 -6.61 21.54
N ILE A 199 8.47 -6.70 20.24
CA ILE A 199 9.03 -7.61 19.22
C ILE A 199 10.59 -7.62 19.17
N ILE A 200 11.24 -6.56 19.67
CA ILE A 200 12.71 -6.47 19.71
C ILE A 200 13.32 -7.51 20.67
N LYS A 201 12.63 -7.92 21.75
CA LYS A 201 13.16 -8.95 22.66
C LYS A 201 13.17 -10.34 22.03
N ASP A 202 12.12 -10.72 21.28
CA ASP A 202 12.00 -12.09 20.78
C ASP A 202 12.88 -12.37 19.57
N THR A 203 13.09 -11.36 18.71
CA THR A 203 14.00 -11.47 17.56
C THR A 203 15.47 -11.59 17.97
N GLN A 204 15.88 -10.97 19.09
CA GLN A 204 17.21 -11.16 19.65
C GLN A 204 17.36 -12.52 20.38
N LYS A 205 16.32 -12.98 21.09
CA LYS A 205 16.34 -14.25 21.84
C LYS A 205 16.33 -15.50 20.95
N GLN A 206 15.65 -15.44 19.80
CA GLN A 206 15.60 -16.55 18.84
C GLN A 206 16.95 -16.75 18.13
N HIS A 207 17.66 -15.67 17.77
CA HIS A 207 18.99 -15.78 17.14
C HIS A 207 20.09 -16.24 18.10
N THR A 208 20.01 -15.92 19.40
CA THR A 208 20.96 -16.47 20.39
C THR A 208 20.76 -17.95 20.64
N LYS A 209 19.55 -18.50 20.43
CA LYS A 209 19.29 -19.94 20.58
C LYS A 209 19.76 -20.75 19.37
N THR A 210 19.56 -20.26 18.15
CA THR A 210 20.01 -20.96 16.94
C THR A 210 21.54 -21.06 16.85
N ASN A 211 22.27 -20.05 17.33
CA ASN A 211 23.73 -20.08 17.32
C ASN A 211 24.37 -21.01 18.38
N LEU A 212 23.58 -21.55 19.33
CA LEU A 212 24.04 -22.52 20.33
C LEU A 212 23.79 -23.97 19.89
N GLU A 213 22.93 -24.19 18.89
CA GLU A 213 22.60 -25.52 18.35
C GLU A 213 23.45 -25.89 17.13
N ASP A 214 24.09 -24.91 16.47
CA ASP A 214 24.96 -25.13 15.29
C ASP A 214 26.46 -25.31 15.63
N ASP A 215 26.86 -25.15 16.90
CA ASP A 215 28.25 -25.28 17.40
C ASP A 215 28.47 -26.53 18.29
N LEU A 216 27.55 -27.52 18.24
CA LEU A 216 27.64 -28.85 18.88
C LEU A 216 27.57 -29.96 17.81
#